data_AF-M0B7T4-F1
#
_entry.id   AF-M0B7T4-F1
#
_cell.length_a   1.000
_cell.length_b   1.000
_cell.length_c   1.000
_cell.angle_alpha   90.00
_cell.angle_beta   90.00
_cell.angle_gamma   90.00
#
_symmetry.space_group_name_H-M   'P 1'
#
loop_
_entity.id
_entity.type
_entity.pdbx_description
1 polymer ?
#
loop_
_entity_poly.entity_id
_entity_poly.type
_entity_poly.pdbx_seq_one_letter_code
_entity_poly.pdbx_strand_id
1 'polypeptide(L)'
;MYRGGHAGFNALLYAPFVPLVARTWSLELAILGAVIAVAVANLPDIDQPLPWLHHRGPTHTLWFAILIGIVAGIGTALVVSPTRSVFMFGCVVGTAGILAHLAGDIVTPMGLAPLSPLTRKRVTLNWFKSKNSYINRVVLLVGTAALSVSLVLTLSHSS
;
A
#
# COMPACT_ATOMS: atom_id res chain seq x y z
N MET A 1 -1.79 2.93 11.85
CA MET A 1 -2.91 1.99 12.21
C MET A 1 -2.32 0.68 12.73
N TYR A 2 -3.10 -0.39 12.94
CA TYR A 2 -2.55 -1.74 13.13
C TYR A 2 -2.60 -2.53 11.80
N ARG A 3 -1.98 -3.71 11.78
CA ARG A 3 -1.72 -4.48 10.56
C ARG A 3 -2.93 -4.69 9.65
N GLY A 4 -4.05 -5.09 10.24
CA GLY A 4 -5.31 -5.29 9.51
C GLY A 4 -5.86 -3.99 8.93
N GLY A 5 -5.74 -2.88 9.66
CA GLY A 5 -6.15 -1.57 9.18
C GLY A 5 -5.35 -1.10 7.97
N HIS A 6 -4.03 -1.27 7.98
CA HIS A 6 -3.19 -0.91 6.83
C HIS A 6 -3.44 -1.79 5.60
N ALA A 7 -3.62 -3.10 5.79
CA ALA A 7 -3.96 -4.03 4.71
C ALA A 7 -5.32 -3.67 4.08
N GLY A 8 -6.33 -3.40 4.91
CA GLY A 8 -7.64 -2.93 4.47
C GLY A 8 -7.57 -1.62 3.69
N PHE A 9 -6.80 -0.64 4.20
CA PHE A 9 -6.70 0.65 3.55
C PHE A 9 -5.99 0.54 2.18
N ASN A 10 -4.95 -0.29 2.07
CA ASN A 10 -4.31 -0.59 0.79
C ASN A 10 -5.26 -1.28 -0.19
N ALA A 11 -5.99 -2.30 0.26
CA ALA A 11 -6.99 -2.98 -0.56
C ALA A 11 -8.08 -2.01 -1.05
N LEU A 12 -8.57 -1.13 -0.17
CA LEU A 12 -9.56 -0.10 -0.50
C LEU A 12 -9.06 0.86 -1.58
N LEU A 13 -7.83 1.38 -1.45
CA LEU A 13 -7.27 2.33 -2.39
C LEU A 13 -6.92 1.69 -3.74
N TYR A 14 -6.54 0.41 -3.75
CA TYR A 14 -6.25 -0.29 -5.00
C TYR A 14 -7.53 -0.79 -5.72
N ALA A 15 -8.61 -1.07 -4.99
CA ALA A 15 -9.86 -1.58 -5.54
C ALA A 15 -10.35 -0.92 -6.85
N PRO A 16 -10.43 0.43 -6.98
CA PRO A 16 -10.91 1.05 -8.22
C PRO A 16 -10.01 0.80 -9.44
N PHE A 17 -8.75 0.40 -9.26
CA PHE A 17 -7.81 0.15 -10.34
C PHE A 17 -7.90 -1.25 -10.93
N VAL A 18 -8.53 -2.21 -10.25
CA VAL A 18 -8.69 -3.58 -10.78
C VAL A 18 -9.34 -3.60 -12.17
N PRO A 19 -10.54 -3.03 -12.40
CA PRO A 19 -11.16 -3.02 -13.72
C PRO A 19 -10.39 -2.19 -14.74
N LEU A 20 -9.75 -1.10 -14.31
CA LEU A 20 -8.97 -0.22 -15.19
C LEU A 20 -7.74 -0.95 -15.75
N VAL A 21 -6.98 -1.62 -14.87
CA VAL A 21 -5.79 -2.37 -15.24
C VAL A 21 -6.17 -3.60 -16.05
N ALA A 22 -7.24 -4.31 -15.67
CA ALA A 22 -7.70 -5.50 -16.38
C ALA A 22 -8.09 -5.20 -17.84
N ARG A 23 -8.80 -4.09 -18.07
CA ARG A 23 -9.20 -3.66 -19.42
C ARG A 23 -8.06 -3.12 -20.26
N THR A 24 -7.05 -2.51 -19.63
CA THR A 24 -5.95 -1.83 -20.35
C THR A 24 -4.79 -2.77 -20.64
N TRP A 25 -4.51 -3.71 -19.75
CA TRP A 25 -3.38 -4.64 -19.85
C TRP A 25 -3.84 -6.10 -19.77
N SER A 26 -4.18 -6.58 -18.58
CA SER A 26 -4.70 -7.93 -18.38
C SER A 26 -5.24 -8.12 -16.96
N LEU A 27 -6.13 -9.10 -16.78
CA LEU A 27 -6.65 -9.46 -15.46
C LEU A 27 -5.54 -9.92 -14.51
N GLU A 28 -4.58 -10.70 -15.00
CA GLU A 28 -3.44 -11.20 -14.23
C GLU A 28 -2.60 -10.06 -13.67
N LEU A 29 -2.33 -9.02 -14.48
CA LEU A 29 -1.58 -7.85 -14.02
C LEU A 29 -2.38 -7.05 -12.97
N ALA A 30 -3.71 -6.95 -13.15
CA ALA A 30 -4.59 -6.31 -12.18
C ALA A 30 -4.58 -7.03 -10.82
N ILE A 31 -4.64 -8.37 -10.83
CA ILE A 31 -4.54 -9.21 -9.63
C ILE A 31 -3.15 -9.08 -9.01
N LEU A 32 -2.08 -9.14 -9.80
CA LEU A 32 -0.71 -8.99 -9.32
C LEU A 32 -0.52 -7.64 -8.60
N GLY A 33 -1.04 -6.54 -9.16
CA GLY A 33 -0.99 -5.25 -8.48
C GLY A 33 -1.77 -5.25 -7.15
N ALA A 34 -2.90 -5.94 -7.07
CA ALA A 34 -3.64 -6.08 -5.81
C ALA A 34 -2.81 -6.83 -4.76
N VAL A 35 -2.15 -7.91 -5.17
CA VAL A 35 -1.23 -8.68 -4.32
C VAL A 35 -0.08 -7.81 -3.84
N ILE A 36 0.57 -7.05 -4.74
CA ILE A 36 1.67 -6.13 -4.37
C ILE A 36 1.18 -5.10 -3.35
N ALA A 37 0.06 -4.43 -3.61
CA ALA A 37 -0.50 -3.40 -2.73
C ALA A 37 -0.76 -3.92 -1.31
N VAL A 38 -1.34 -5.11 -1.19
CA VAL A 38 -1.60 -5.73 0.12
C VAL A 38 -0.31 -6.25 0.77
N ALA A 39 0.62 -6.82 -0.01
CA ALA A 39 1.87 -7.37 0.50
C ALA A 39 2.78 -6.29 1.12
N VAL A 40 2.87 -5.11 0.48
CA VAL A 40 3.70 -4.00 0.98
C VAL A 40 3.02 -3.21 2.10
N ALA A 41 1.72 -3.41 2.33
CA ALA A 41 0.91 -2.60 3.25
C ALA A 41 1.45 -2.52 4.68
N ASN A 42 2.15 -3.55 5.14
CA ASN A 42 2.73 -3.64 6.49
C ASN A 42 4.26 -3.65 6.50
N LEU A 43 4.88 -3.46 5.33
CA LEU A 43 6.33 -3.52 5.19
C LEU A 43 7.06 -2.45 6.04
N PRO A 44 6.57 -1.19 6.16
CA PRO A 44 7.20 -0.22 7.05
C PRO A 44 7.26 -0.68 8.51
N ASP A 45 6.21 -1.35 9.01
CA ASP A 45 6.09 -1.79 10.41
C ASP A 45 6.89 -3.06 10.75
N ILE A 46 7.60 -3.65 9.78
CA ILE A 46 8.57 -4.72 10.05
C ILE A 46 9.77 -4.18 10.85
N ASP A 47 9.90 -2.85 10.97
CA ASP A 47 10.85 -2.18 11.86
C ASP A 47 10.57 -2.34 13.36
N GLN A 48 9.31 -2.56 13.77
CA GLN A 48 8.91 -2.58 15.18
C GLN A 48 9.72 -3.54 16.08
N PRO A 49 10.00 -4.79 15.67
CA PRO A 49 10.80 -5.71 16.47
C PRO A 49 12.32 -5.45 16.38
N LEU A 50 12.80 -4.54 15.51
CA LEU A 50 14.23 -4.35 15.24
C LEU A 50 14.83 -3.33 16.22
N PRO A 51 15.72 -3.74 17.14
CA PRO A 51 16.22 -2.84 18.18
C PRO A 51 17.14 -1.74 17.66
N TRP A 52 17.76 -1.94 16.49
CA TRP A 52 18.64 -0.96 15.83
C TRP A 52 17.90 0.01 14.90
N LEU A 53 16.59 -0.16 14.68
CA LEU A 53 15.81 0.69 13.81
C LEU A 53 14.69 1.35 14.59
N HIS A 54 14.73 2.68 14.67
CA HIS A 54 13.65 3.42 15.32
C HIS A 54 12.37 3.28 14.51
N HIS A 55 11.31 2.78 15.15
CA HIS A 55 9.98 2.73 14.55
C HIS A 55 9.55 4.12 14.09
N ARG A 56 9.03 4.23 12.87
CA ARG A 56 8.71 5.51 12.19
C ARG A 56 9.91 6.39 11.86
N GLY A 57 11.06 5.73 11.71
CA GLY A 57 12.29 6.30 11.19
C GLY A 57 12.37 6.11 9.67
N PRO A 58 13.47 5.52 9.14
CA PRO A 58 13.72 5.40 7.69
C PRO A 58 12.61 4.71 6.89
N THR A 59 11.96 3.70 7.46
CA THR A 59 10.86 2.90 6.88
C THR A 59 9.56 3.68 6.66
N HIS A 60 9.36 4.80 7.36
CA HIS A 60 8.15 5.62 7.26
C HIS A 60 8.42 6.95 6.53
N THR A 61 9.17 6.87 5.42
CA THR A 61 9.57 8.02 4.60
C THR A 61 9.15 7.86 3.14
N LEU A 62 9.11 8.99 2.41
CA LEU A 62 8.92 8.97 0.95
C LEU A 62 10.05 8.24 0.23
N TRP A 63 11.28 8.28 0.77
CA TRP A 63 12.43 7.58 0.21
C TRP A 63 12.24 6.06 0.25
N PHE A 64 11.73 5.55 1.37
CA PHE A 64 11.38 4.14 1.49
C PHE A 64 10.26 3.76 0.51
N ALA A 65 9.26 4.63 0.33
CA ALA A 65 8.20 4.40 -0.67
C ALA A 65 8.75 4.29 -2.10
N ILE A 66 9.70 5.16 -2.48
CA ILE A 66 10.36 5.10 -3.79
C ILE A 66 11.19 3.83 -3.92
N LEU A 67 11.98 3.48 -2.89
CA LEU A 67 12.81 2.27 -2.87
C LEU A 67 11.96 1.01 -3.08
N ILE A 68 10.89 0.85 -2.30
CA ILE A 68 9.98 -0.30 -2.42
C ILE A 68 9.25 -0.30 -3.76
N GLY A 69 8.90 0.88 -4.29
CA GLY A 69 8.41 1.00 -5.66
C GLY A 69 9.38 0.39 -6.66
N ILE A 70 10.63 0.85 -6.69
CA ILE A 70 11.65 0.32 -7.62
C ILE A 70 11.80 -1.20 -7.47
N VAL A 71 11.86 -1.72 -6.25
CA VAL A 71 11.94 -3.17 -5.99
C VAL A 71 10.72 -3.90 -6.54
N ALA A 72 9.51 -3.39 -6.32
CA ALA A 72 8.28 -3.97 -6.85
C ALA A 72 8.24 -3.89 -8.40
N GLY A 73 8.73 -2.80 -8.99
CA GLY A 73 8.86 -2.64 -10.44
C GLY A 73 9.81 -3.67 -11.05
N ILE A 74 10.99 -3.86 -10.46
CA ILE A 74 11.94 -4.90 -10.88
C ILE A 74 11.29 -6.28 -10.76
N GLY A 75 10.68 -6.60 -9.61
CA GLY A 75 10.01 -7.89 -9.40
C GLY A 75 8.90 -8.15 -10.41
N THR A 76 8.07 -7.14 -10.70
CA THR A 76 6.99 -7.25 -11.69
C THR A 76 7.54 -7.47 -13.09
N ALA A 77 8.60 -6.74 -13.48
CA ALA A 77 9.24 -6.90 -14.78
C ALA A 77 9.87 -8.28 -14.97
N LEU A 78 10.42 -8.87 -13.91
CA LEU A 78 10.99 -10.22 -13.93
C LEU A 78 9.92 -11.32 -14.05
N VAL A 79 8.76 -11.14 -13.40
CA VAL A 79 7.69 -12.16 -13.35
C VAL A 79 6.76 -12.08 -14.56
N VAL A 80 6.53 -10.88 -15.12
CA VAL A 80 5.56 -10.65 -16.20
C VAL A 80 6.26 -10.44 -17.55
N SER A 81 6.98 -9.33 -17.72
CA SER A 81 7.83 -9.08 -18.90
C SER A 81 8.76 -7.88 -18.65
N PRO A 82 9.97 -7.86 -19.24
CA PRO A 82 10.97 -6.81 -19.02
C PRO A 82 10.66 -5.54 -19.85
N THR A 83 9.41 -5.10 -19.88
CA THR A 83 8.99 -3.88 -20.58
C THR A 83 8.96 -2.70 -19.64
N ARG A 84 9.18 -1.50 -20.19
CA ARG A 84 9.12 -0.25 -19.41
C ARG A 84 7.76 -0.04 -18.75
N SER A 85 6.66 -0.38 -19.42
CA SER A 85 5.31 -0.22 -18.88
C SER A 85 5.06 -1.11 -17.66
N VAL A 86 5.47 -2.38 -17.72
CA VAL A 86 5.31 -3.34 -16.61
C VAL A 86 6.19 -2.97 -15.42
N PHE A 87 7.44 -2.55 -15.67
CA PHE A 87 8.31 -2.01 -14.63
C PHE A 87 7.67 -0.79 -13.94
N MET A 88 7.17 0.16 -14.72
CA MET A 88 6.53 1.37 -14.18
C MET A 88 5.25 1.05 -13.42
N PHE A 89 4.46 0.08 -13.87
CA PHE A 89 3.28 -0.40 -13.15
C PHE A 89 3.65 -0.89 -11.75
N GLY A 90 4.61 -1.82 -11.64
CA GLY A 90 5.07 -2.32 -10.34
C GLY A 90 5.65 -1.21 -9.45
N CYS A 91 6.41 -0.27 -10.04
CA CYS A 91 6.90 0.91 -9.34
C CYS A 91 5.79 1.75 -8.72
N VAL A 92 4.77 2.08 -9.51
CA VAL A 92 3.64 2.89 -9.06
C VAL A 92 2.86 2.16 -7.97
N VAL A 93 2.53 0.88 -8.15
CA VAL A 93 1.77 0.11 -7.17
C VAL A 93 2.54 -0.05 -5.86
N GLY A 94 3.83 -0.40 -5.93
CA GLY A 94 4.68 -0.55 -4.75
C GLY A 94 4.84 0.76 -3.97
N THR A 95 5.13 1.88 -4.67
CA THR A 95 5.21 3.20 -4.04
C THR A 95 3.86 3.61 -3.45
N ALA A 96 2.77 3.48 -4.20
CA ALA A 96 1.43 3.83 -3.73
C ALA A 96 1.04 3.03 -2.48
N GLY A 97 1.42 1.75 -2.39
CA GLY A 97 1.12 0.93 -1.23
C GLY A 97 1.84 1.38 0.04
N ILE A 98 3.12 1.77 -0.06
CA ILE A 98 3.83 2.40 1.06
C ILE A 98 3.21 3.76 1.40
N LEU A 99 2.86 4.59 0.42
CA LEU A 99 2.20 5.87 0.67
C LEU A 99 0.85 5.69 1.38
N ALA A 100 0.07 4.66 1.03
CA ALA A 100 -1.15 4.28 1.73
C ALA A 100 -0.87 3.91 3.20
N HIS A 101 0.22 3.18 3.47
CA HIS A 101 0.67 2.94 4.84
C HIS A 101 0.96 4.26 5.58
N LEU A 102 1.76 5.15 4.97
CA LEU A 102 2.11 6.45 5.60
C LEU A 102 0.86 7.29 5.88
N ALA A 103 -0.10 7.33 4.96
CA ALA A 103 -1.37 8.00 5.16
C ALA A 103 -2.17 7.40 6.33
N GLY A 104 -2.21 6.07 6.44
CA GLY A 104 -2.80 5.36 7.58
C GLY A 104 -2.11 5.63 8.92
N ASP A 105 -0.87 6.12 8.90
CA ASP A 105 -0.16 6.56 10.10
C ASP A 105 -0.36 8.04 10.42
N ILE A 106 -0.43 8.89 9.39
CA ILE A 106 -0.72 10.33 9.52
C ILE A 106 -2.09 10.55 10.17
N VAL A 107 -3.10 9.73 9.88
CA VAL A 107 -4.43 9.87 10.50
C VAL A 107 -4.44 9.56 12.02
N THR A 108 -3.36 8.99 12.55
CA THR A 108 -3.23 8.64 13.98
C THR A 108 -2.35 9.64 14.74
N PRO A 109 -2.55 9.83 16.07
CA PRO A 109 -1.80 10.81 16.87
C PRO A 109 -0.27 10.64 16.83
N MET A 110 0.22 9.42 16.65
CA MET A 110 1.67 9.16 16.65
C MET A 110 2.35 9.79 15.41
N GLY A 111 1.63 9.87 14.27
CA GLY A 111 2.13 10.52 13.05
C GLY A 111 3.44 9.97 12.52
N LEU A 112 4.07 10.69 11.60
CA LEU A 112 5.42 10.37 11.08
C LEU A 112 6.09 11.61 10.47
N ALA A 113 7.38 11.54 10.17
CA ALA A 113 8.12 12.60 9.48
C ALA A 113 8.51 12.13 8.06
N PRO A 114 7.66 12.40 7.04
CA PRO A 114 7.75 11.70 5.74
C PRO A 114 9.01 12.06 4.95
N LEU A 115 9.60 13.22 5.23
CA LEU A 115 10.78 13.76 4.56
C LEU A 115 12.06 13.59 5.38
N SER A 116 12.04 12.80 6.46
CA SER A 116 13.26 12.49 7.22
C SER A 116 14.29 11.80 6.32
N PRO A 117 15.60 12.11 6.44
CA PRO A 117 16.22 12.99 7.43
C PRO A 117 16.29 14.48 7.03
N LEU A 118 15.82 14.88 5.84
CA LEU A 118 15.88 16.28 5.39
C LEU A 118 15.11 17.21 6.31
N THR A 119 13.94 16.77 6.79
CA THR A 119 13.21 17.43 7.87
C THR A 119 12.62 16.42 8.84
N ARG A 120 12.68 16.74 10.13
CA ARG A 120 12.08 15.94 11.21
C ARG A 120 10.68 16.44 11.60
N LYS A 121 10.07 17.33 10.80
CA LYS A 121 8.70 17.80 11.05
C LYS A 121 7.71 16.63 10.98
N ARG A 122 7.06 16.33 12.09
CA ARG A 122 6.01 15.32 12.16
C ARG A 122 4.71 15.85 11.59
N VAL A 123 4.03 15.00 10.82
CA VAL A 123 2.70 15.22 10.26
C VAL A 123 1.74 14.23 10.94
N THR A 124 0.64 14.75 11.46
CA THR A 124 -0.45 13.97 12.06
C THR A 124 -1.76 14.75 11.97
N LEU A 125 -2.87 14.04 11.78
CA LEU A 125 -4.22 14.58 11.84
C LEU A 125 -4.93 14.25 13.15
N ASN A 126 -4.41 13.28 13.92
CA ASN A 126 -4.95 12.86 15.22
C ASN A 126 -6.46 12.56 15.20
N TRP A 127 -6.96 11.87 14.16
CA TRP A 127 -8.38 11.53 14.05
C TRP A 127 -8.80 10.43 15.01
N PHE A 128 -7.96 9.40 15.18
CA PHE A 128 -8.22 8.29 16.10
C PHE A 128 -6.92 7.60 16.53
N LYS A 129 -6.94 6.97 17.71
CA LYS A 129 -5.80 6.19 18.22
C LYS A 129 -5.54 4.98 17.31
N SER A 130 -4.27 4.71 17.00
CA SER A 130 -3.85 3.58 16.16
C SER A 130 -4.39 2.23 16.64
N LYS A 131 -4.50 2.05 17.96
CA LYS A 131 -5.03 0.85 18.64
C LYS A 131 -6.56 0.72 18.65
N ASN A 132 -7.31 1.61 18.00
CA ASN A 132 -8.77 1.50 17.94
C ASN A 132 -9.17 0.26 17.12
N SER A 133 -9.54 -0.82 17.81
CA SER A 133 -9.84 -2.12 17.18
C SER A 133 -11.10 -2.09 16.32
N TYR A 134 -12.04 -1.20 16.60
CA TYR A 134 -13.24 -1.02 15.77
C TYR A 134 -12.86 -0.47 14.40
N ILE A 135 -12.13 0.66 14.36
CA ILE A 135 -11.71 1.28 13.08
C ILE A 135 -10.83 0.34 12.26
N ASN A 136 -9.86 -0.34 12.88
CA ASN A 136 -9.03 -1.30 12.17
C ASN A 136 -9.84 -2.43 11.53
N ARG A 137 -10.86 -2.96 12.22
CA ARG A 137 -11.74 -3.99 11.68
C ARG A 137 -12.64 -3.46 10.56
N VAL A 138 -13.22 -2.28 10.74
CA VAL A 138 -14.06 -1.65 9.70
C VAL A 138 -13.25 -1.38 8.43
N VAL A 139 -12.07 -0.79 8.54
CA VAL A 139 -11.23 -0.50 7.37
C VAL A 139 -10.77 -1.80 6.68
N LEU A 140 -10.44 -2.85 7.44
CA LEU A 140 -10.17 -4.16 6.89
C LEU A 140 -11.36 -4.70 6.10
N LEU A 141 -12.54 -4.77 6.72
CA LEU A 141 -13.76 -5.31 6.10
C LEU A 141 -14.16 -4.53 4.85
N VAL A 142 -14.17 -3.20 4.93
CA VAL A 142 -14.52 -2.32 3.81
C VAL A 142 -13.51 -2.46 2.68
N GLY A 143 -12.22 -2.50 2.99
CA GLY A 143 -11.17 -2.67 1.98
C GLY A 143 -11.23 -4.01 1.28
N THR A 144 -11.40 -5.11 2.02
CA THR A 144 -11.55 -6.44 1.43
C THR A 144 -12.83 -6.53 0.59
N ALA A 145 -13.95 -6.01 1.10
CA ALA A 145 -15.21 -6.01 0.37
C ALA A 145 -15.11 -5.20 -0.93
N ALA A 146 -14.54 -4.00 -0.89
CA ALA A 146 -14.35 -3.15 -2.06
C ALA A 146 -13.48 -3.84 -3.13
N LEU A 147 -12.37 -4.46 -2.72
CA LEU A 147 -11.48 -5.17 -3.63
C LEU A 147 -12.16 -6.41 -4.24
N SER A 148 -12.89 -7.19 -3.44
CA SER A 148 -13.66 -8.35 -3.91
C SER A 148 -14.78 -7.96 -4.88
N VAL A 149 -15.56 -6.92 -4.56
CA VAL A 149 -16.61 -6.40 -5.45
C VAL A 149 -16.00 -5.93 -6.76
N SER A 150 -14.89 -5.19 -6.70
CA SER A 150 -14.19 -4.72 -7.90
C SER A 150 -13.72 -5.87 -8.80
N LEU A 151 -13.18 -6.94 -8.20
CA LEU A 151 -12.79 -8.15 -8.92
C LEU A 151 -14.00 -8.86 -9.55
N VAL A 152 -15.08 -9.07 -8.79
CA VAL A 152 -16.31 -9.71 -9.29
C VAL A 152 -16.90 -8.93 -10.47
N LEU A 153 -16.99 -7.61 -10.36
CA LEU A 153 -17.47 -6.75 -11.44
C LEU A 153 -16.55 -6.82 -12.67
N THR A 154 -15.24 -6.94 -12.47
CA THR A 154 -14.29 -7.07 -13.57
C THR A 154 -14.50 -8.39 -14.31
N LEU A 155 -14.63 -9.50 -13.59
CA LEU A 155 -14.89 -10.83 -14.16
C LEU A 155 -16.23 -10.89 -14.91
N SER A 156 -17.29 -10.28 -14.35
CA SER A 156 -18.63 -10.32 -14.97
C SER A 156 -18.74 -9.53 -16.28
N HIS A 157 -17.85 -8.58 -16.53
CA HIS A 157 -17.80 -7.79 -17.77
C HIS A 157 -16.73 -8.26 -18.76
N SER A 158 -15.94 -9.27 -18.38
CA SER A 158 -14.89 -9.85 -19.24
C SER A 158 -15.33 -11.19 -19.87
N SER A 159 -16.53 -11.65 -19.52
CA SER A 159 -17.22 -12.83 -20.09
C SER A 159 -18.17 -12.39 -21.19
#